data_AF-A0A7U7HFG7-F1
#
_entry.id   AF-A0A7U7HFG7-F1
#
_cell.length_a   1.000
_cell.length_b   1.000
_cell.length_c   1.000
_cell.angle_alpha   90.00
_cell.angle_beta   90.00
_cell.angle_gamma   90.00
#
_symmetry.space_group_name_H-M   'P 1'
#
loop_
_entity.id
_entity.type
_entity.pdbx_description
1 polymer ?
#
loop_
_entity_poly.entity_id
_entity_poly.type
_entity_poly.pdbx_seq_one_letter_code
_entity_poly.pdbx_strand_id
1 'polypeptide(L)'
;MENKRRDWKLLGNFLYERFNEAWKAPSYVLYFFVVIVLVGTFGVITELFSIDFCLSCKFDHSKVTNSCFNISSTGLALVTASVIELIFISRKNIGKETKNFNLNFEELENLKKGVRMFGLSALIISFILWILINYLFEIDLLKIFFSTILLLFAYFVWWVSNVRNKILSNYIKNYESIMGGDANTSELNTAEAKDKQESNLNGNLENFKT
;
A
#
# COMPACT_ATOMS: atom_id res chain seq x y z
N MET A 1 8.21 28.60 -13.23
CA MET A 1 7.60 28.06 -11.99
C MET A 1 6.28 27.31 -12.24
N GLU A 2 5.65 27.49 -13.40
CA GLU A 2 4.34 26.92 -13.73
C GLU A 2 4.33 25.38 -13.82
N ASN A 3 5.35 24.77 -14.44
CA ASN A 3 5.47 23.30 -14.53
C ASN A 3 5.55 22.62 -13.16
N LYS A 4 6.31 23.17 -12.20
CA LYS A 4 6.41 22.59 -10.85
C LYS A 4 5.05 22.51 -10.15
N ARG A 5 4.23 23.57 -10.27
CA ARG A 5 2.90 23.59 -9.64
C ARG A 5 1.97 22.55 -10.28
N ARG A 6 2.09 22.34 -11.59
CA ARG A 6 1.36 21.29 -12.33
C ARG A 6 1.76 19.89 -11.86
N ASP A 7 3.06 19.64 -11.66
CA ASP A 7 3.56 18.33 -11.21
C ASP A 7 3.09 17.98 -9.79
N TRP A 8 3.10 18.95 -8.87
CA TRP A 8 2.56 18.77 -7.52
C TRP A 8 1.06 18.51 -7.52
N LYS A 9 0.30 19.18 -8.41
CA LYS A 9 -1.13 18.93 -8.57
C LYS A 9 -1.39 17.53 -9.11
N LEU A 10 -0.58 17.06 -10.05
CA LEU A 10 -0.69 15.71 -10.63
C LEU A 10 -0.38 14.63 -9.58
N LEU A 11 0.68 14.82 -8.78
CA LEU A 11 0.98 13.95 -7.64
C LEU A 11 -0.15 13.95 -6.60
N GLY A 12 -0.67 15.13 -6.25
CA GLY A 12 -1.78 15.27 -5.32
C GLY A 12 -3.04 14.55 -5.79
N ASN A 13 -3.40 14.72 -7.07
CA ASN A 13 -4.52 14.01 -7.68
C ASN A 13 -4.33 12.49 -7.64
N PHE A 14 -3.11 12.02 -7.95
CA PHE A 14 -2.78 10.59 -7.89
C PHE A 14 -2.91 10.02 -6.47
N LEU A 15 -2.38 10.70 -5.45
CA LEU A 15 -2.49 10.26 -4.06
C LEU A 15 -3.95 10.31 -3.58
N TYR A 16 -4.70 11.34 -3.97
CA TYR A 16 -6.11 11.49 -3.63
C TYR A 16 -6.99 10.41 -4.26
N GLU A 17 -6.74 10.06 -5.53
CA GLU A 17 -7.46 8.97 -6.18
C GLU A 17 -7.15 7.64 -5.50
N ARG A 18 -5.88 7.32 -5.21
CA ARG A 18 -5.54 6.10 -4.47
C ARG A 18 -6.24 6.06 -3.11
N PHE A 19 -6.24 7.17 -2.38
CA PHE A 19 -6.92 7.26 -1.09
C PHE A 19 -8.42 6.93 -1.21
N ASN A 20 -9.11 7.47 -2.22
CA ASN A 20 -10.53 7.26 -2.43
C ASN A 20 -10.87 5.89 -3.06
N GLU A 21 -10.03 5.37 -3.95
CA GLU A 21 -10.22 4.05 -4.56
C GLU A 21 -10.20 2.94 -3.51
N ALA A 22 -9.34 3.08 -2.49
CA ALA A 22 -9.29 2.14 -1.37
C ALA A 22 -10.66 1.99 -0.68
N TRP A 23 -11.39 3.09 -0.49
CA TRP A 23 -12.72 3.08 0.13
C TRP A 23 -13.78 2.38 -0.72
N LYS A 24 -13.59 2.31 -2.05
CA LYS A 24 -14.50 1.60 -2.96
C LYS A 24 -14.35 0.08 -2.89
N ALA A 25 -13.29 -0.43 -2.24
CA ALA A 25 -13.02 -1.85 -2.06
C ALA A 25 -13.23 -2.29 -0.61
N PRO A 26 -14.42 -2.76 -0.22
CA PRO A 26 -14.70 -3.13 1.17
C PRO A 26 -13.77 -4.25 1.69
N SER A 27 -13.33 -5.16 0.83
CA SER A 27 -12.36 -6.19 1.18
C SER A 27 -10.98 -5.62 1.54
N TYR A 28 -10.54 -4.56 0.84
CA TYR A 28 -9.32 -3.84 1.16
C TYR A 28 -9.43 -3.11 2.50
N VAL A 29 -10.55 -2.40 2.70
CA VAL A 29 -10.85 -1.69 3.95
C VAL A 29 -10.86 -2.66 5.13
N LEU A 30 -11.55 -3.80 5.00
CA LEU A 30 -11.61 -4.82 6.05
C LEU A 30 -10.22 -5.42 6.32
N TYR A 31 -9.46 -5.76 5.28
CA TYR A 31 -8.09 -6.24 5.44
C TYR A 31 -7.21 -5.23 6.19
N PHE A 32 -7.29 -3.95 5.83
CA PHE A 32 -6.55 -2.89 6.52
C PHE A 32 -6.95 -2.81 7.99
N PHE A 33 -8.23 -2.70 8.31
CA PHE A 33 -8.65 -2.54 9.70
C PHE A 33 -8.37 -3.79 10.54
N VAL A 34 -8.63 -4.99 10.02
CA VAL A 34 -8.49 -6.22 10.80
C VAL A 34 -7.02 -6.65 10.90
N VAL A 35 -6.28 -6.63 9.80
CA VAL A 35 -4.90 -7.16 9.78
C VAL A 35 -3.89 -6.08 10.14
N ILE A 36 -4.01 -4.88 9.58
CA ILE A 36 -2.99 -3.85 9.76
C ILE A 36 -3.23 -3.05 11.03
N VAL A 37 -4.48 -2.60 11.25
CA VAL A 37 -4.81 -1.83 12.45
C VAL A 37 -4.96 -2.76 13.64
N LEU A 38 -5.89 -3.71 13.67
CA LEU A 38 -6.09 -4.53 14.87
C LEU A 38 -4.89 -5.43 15.19
N VAL A 39 -4.46 -6.32 14.29
CA VAL A 39 -3.33 -7.22 14.58
C VAL A 39 -2.01 -6.44 14.72
N GLY A 40 -1.78 -5.42 13.89
CA GLY A 40 -0.56 -4.61 13.97
C GLY A 40 -0.48 -3.71 15.21
N THR A 41 -1.60 -3.12 15.66
CA THR A 41 -1.62 -2.36 16.92
C THR A 41 -1.73 -3.25 18.15
N PHE A 42 -2.12 -4.52 18.04
CA PHE A 42 -2.32 -5.39 19.21
C PHE A 42 -1.07 -5.44 20.11
N GLY A 43 0.12 -5.62 19.53
CA GLY A 43 1.38 -5.61 20.29
C GLY A 43 1.64 -4.29 21.02
N VAL A 44 1.36 -3.17 20.34
CA VAL A 44 1.45 -1.82 20.91
C VAL A 44 0.44 -1.58 22.04
N ILE A 45 -0.80 -2.04 21.84
CA ILE A 45 -1.90 -1.87 22.78
C ILE A 45 -1.64 -2.65 24.06
N THR A 46 -1.09 -3.86 23.97
CA THR A 46 -0.72 -4.64 25.15
C THR A 46 0.34 -3.94 26.02
N GLU A 47 1.27 -3.22 25.39
CA GLU A 47 2.26 -2.42 26.11
C GLU A 47 1.62 -1.17 26.75
N LEU A 48 0.71 -0.50 26.05
CA LEU A 48 -0.07 0.62 26.60
C LEU A 48 -0.92 0.22 27.81
N PHE A 49 -1.53 -0.96 27.80
CA PHE A 49 -2.29 -1.46 28.97
C PHE A 49 -1.40 -1.85 30.15
N SER A 50 -0.10 -2.11 29.92
CA SER A 50 0.87 -2.39 30.98
C SER A 50 1.38 -1.11 31.69
N ILE A 51 1.09 0.05 31.10
CA ILE A 51 1.25 1.36 31.74
C ILE A 51 0.00 1.56 32.60
N ASP A 52 0.19 1.70 33.91
CA ASP A 52 -0.92 2.00 34.83
C ASP A 52 -1.51 3.37 34.48
N PHE A 53 -2.58 3.39 33.68
CA PHE A 53 -3.32 4.59 33.29
C PHE A 53 -4.10 5.13 34.49
N CYS A 54 -3.38 5.74 35.42
CA CYS A 54 -3.95 6.46 36.54
C CYS A 54 -3.82 7.95 36.25
N LEU A 55 -4.94 8.62 35.99
CA LEU A 55 -5.03 10.04 35.62
C LEU A 55 -4.36 10.99 36.64
N SER A 56 -4.12 10.51 37.86
CA SER A 56 -3.49 11.25 38.97
C SER A 56 -2.17 10.65 39.44
N CYS A 57 -1.67 9.59 38.79
CA CYS A 57 -0.39 8.98 39.11
C CYS A 57 0.68 9.45 38.13
N LYS A 58 1.91 9.60 38.62
CA LYS A 58 3.07 9.88 37.77
C LYS A 58 3.32 8.64 36.89
N PHE A 59 3.35 8.83 35.57
CA PHE A 59 3.71 7.75 34.66
C PHE A 59 5.09 7.19 35.01
N ASP A 60 5.23 5.87 34.91
CA ASP A 60 6.55 5.24 34.97
C ASP A 60 7.31 5.59 33.67
N HIS A 61 8.26 6.52 33.80
CA HIS A 61 9.06 7.04 32.70
C HIS A 61 9.77 5.93 31.90
N SER A 62 10.18 4.85 32.58
CA SER A 62 10.85 3.72 31.94
C SER A 62 9.88 2.94 31.03
N LYS A 63 8.69 2.63 31.54
CA LYS A 63 7.63 1.95 30.76
C LYS A 63 7.15 2.80 29.58
N VAL A 64 6.95 4.09 29.78
CA VAL A 64 6.54 5.01 28.71
C VAL A 64 7.60 5.10 27.62
N THR A 65 8.87 5.25 28.00
CA THR A 65 9.97 5.34 27.03
C THR A 65 10.10 4.07 26.21
N ASN A 66 10.00 2.89 26.84
CA ASN A 66 10.05 1.61 26.13
C ASN A 66 8.87 1.43 25.17
N SER A 67 7.65 1.74 25.63
CA SER A 67 6.45 1.65 24.78
C SER A 67 6.53 2.63 23.61
N CYS A 68 6.94 3.88 23.84
CA CYS A 68 7.11 4.87 22.77
C CYS A 68 8.21 4.46 21.77
N PHE A 69 9.28 3.82 22.24
CA PHE A 69 10.32 3.27 21.38
C PHE A 69 9.77 2.17 20.47
N ASN A 70 8.98 1.23 21.01
CA ASN A 70 8.38 0.15 20.24
C ASN A 70 7.35 0.67 19.23
N ILE A 71 6.48 1.59 19.64
CA ILE A 71 5.49 2.24 18.77
C ILE A 71 6.18 2.96 17.61
N SER A 72 7.15 3.82 17.93
CA SER A 72 7.84 4.63 16.93
C SER A 72 8.67 3.76 15.97
N SER A 73 9.31 2.71 16.48
CA SER A 73 10.08 1.76 15.66
C SER A 73 9.18 0.93 14.75
N THR A 74 8.01 0.50 15.22
CA THR A 74 7.00 -0.17 14.41
C THR A 74 6.48 0.75 13.30
N GLY A 75 6.19 2.01 13.63
CA GLY A 75 5.79 3.02 12.64
C GLY A 75 6.87 3.23 11.57
N LEU A 76 8.14 3.37 11.97
CA LEU A 76 9.26 3.53 11.04
C LEU A 76 9.44 2.31 10.12
N ALA A 77 9.33 1.10 10.67
CA ALA A 77 9.41 -0.14 9.90
C ALA A 77 8.27 -0.21 8.86
N LEU A 78 7.05 0.13 9.26
CA LEU A 78 5.88 0.13 8.38
C LEU A 78 5.99 1.17 7.25
N VAL A 79 6.47 2.38 7.56
CA VAL A 79 6.77 3.40 6.53
C VAL A 79 7.82 2.88 5.57
N THR A 80 8.90 2.29 6.08
CA THR A 80 10.00 1.78 5.25
C THR A 80 9.52 0.71 4.27
N ALA A 81 8.76 -0.29 4.76
CA ALA A 81 8.17 -1.31 3.92
C ALA A 81 7.22 -0.72 2.85
N SER A 82 6.36 0.21 3.28
CA SER A 82 5.39 0.87 2.39
C SER A 82 6.08 1.72 1.31
N VAL A 83 7.16 2.43 1.64
CA VAL A 83 7.94 3.24 0.69
C VAL A 83 8.66 2.34 -0.33
N ILE A 84 9.22 1.21 0.10
CA ILE A 84 9.82 0.23 -0.81
C ILE A 84 8.76 -0.25 -1.82
N GLU A 85 7.58 -0.67 -1.35
CA GLU A 85 6.49 -1.07 -2.23
C GLU A 85 6.06 0.05 -3.17
N LEU A 86 5.91 1.28 -2.67
CA LEU A 86 5.51 2.45 -3.47
C LEU A 86 6.52 2.73 -4.59
N ILE A 87 7.83 2.65 -4.28
CA ILE A 87 8.90 2.85 -5.26
C ILE A 87 8.90 1.71 -6.30
N PHE A 88 8.71 0.45 -5.88
CA PHE A 88 8.62 -0.67 -6.82
C PHE A 88 7.38 -0.58 -7.73
N ILE A 89 6.23 -0.20 -7.18
CA ILE A 89 4.99 0.05 -7.92
C ILE A 89 5.20 1.19 -8.93
N SER A 90 5.91 2.26 -8.52
CA SER A 90 6.24 3.37 -9.41
C SER A 90 6.98 2.93 -10.66
N ARG A 91 7.83 1.90 -10.54
CA ARG A 91 8.67 1.43 -11.63
C ARG A 91 7.91 0.55 -12.62
N LYS A 92 7.04 -0.35 -12.13
CA LYS A 92 6.46 -1.44 -12.93
C LYS A 92 4.99 -1.21 -13.36
N ASN A 93 4.18 -0.53 -12.56
CA ASN A 93 2.72 -0.60 -12.68
C ASN A 93 2.00 0.73 -12.93
N ILE A 94 2.63 1.89 -12.72
CA ILE A 94 1.97 3.20 -12.93
C ILE A 94 1.40 3.32 -14.36
N GLY A 95 2.13 2.88 -15.40
CA GLY A 95 1.60 2.91 -16.78
C GLY A 95 0.35 2.06 -17.04
N LYS A 96 0.06 1.07 -16.19
CA LYS A 96 -1.15 0.23 -16.28
C LYS A 96 -2.26 0.70 -15.33
N GLU A 97 -1.90 1.28 -14.20
CA GLU A 97 -2.83 1.81 -13.18
C GLU A 97 -3.38 3.19 -13.58
N THR A 98 -2.59 3.99 -14.32
CA THR A 98 -2.92 5.37 -14.72
C THR A 98 -3.57 5.43 -16.11
N LYS A 99 -4.30 4.39 -16.53
CA LYS A 99 -5.03 4.38 -17.82
C LYS A 99 -6.12 5.45 -17.90
N ASN A 100 -6.62 5.92 -16.75
CA ASN A 100 -7.71 6.89 -16.69
C ASN A 100 -7.28 8.33 -17.00
N PHE A 101 -5.98 8.67 -16.94
CA PHE A 101 -5.54 10.06 -17.02
C PHE A 101 -5.06 10.52 -18.41
N ASN A 102 -5.07 9.68 -19.44
CA ASN A 102 -4.54 10.03 -20.78
C ASN A 102 -3.20 10.80 -20.70
N LEU A 103 -2.28 10.37 -19.82
CA LEU A 103 -1.02 11.09 -19.60
C LEU A 103 -0.05 10.86 -20.74
N ASN A 104 0.66 11.93 -21.12
CA ASN A 104 1.80 11.82 -22.02
C ASN A 104 2.97 11.10 -21.32
N PHE A 105 3.89 10.53 -22.11
CA PHE A 105 5.05 9.80 -21.58
C PHE A 105 5.89 10.64 -20.59
N GLU A 106 6.09 11.92 -20.90
CA GLU A 106 6.81 12.87 -20.04
C GLU A 106 6.10 13.09 -18.68
N GLU A 107 4.77 13.20 -18.69
CA GLU A 107 3.97 13.38 -17.47
C GLU A 107 3.96 12.11 -16.60
N LEU A 108 3.98 10.94 -17.25
CA LEU A 108 4.12 9.66 -16.57
C LEU A 108 5.47 9.54 -15.85
N GLU A 109 6.55 9.99 -16.50
CA GLU A 109 7.89 9.99 -15.90
C GLU A 109 7.99 10.99 -14.74
N ASN A 110 7.41 12.18 -14.88
CA ASN A 110 7.31 13.16 -13.81
C ASN A 110 6.49 12.64 -12.63
N LEU A 111 5.38 11.93 -12.87
CA LEU A 111 4.60 11.28 -11.82
C LEU A 111 5.42 10.21 -11.07
N LYS A 112 6.13 9.35 -11.79
CA LYS A 112 7.02 8.33 -11.17
C LYS A 112 8.07 8.98 -10.28
N LYS A 113 8.67 10.07 -10.75
CA LYS A 113 9.65 10.84 -9.97
C LYS A 113 9.00 11.46 -8.73
N GLY A 114 7.80 12.04 -8.88
CA GLY A 114 7.03 12.61 -7.77
C GLY A 114 6.69 11.58 -6.69
N VAL A 115 6.25 10.39 -7.08
CA VAL A 115 5.97 9.27 -6.16
C VAL A 115 7.22 8.83 -5.39
N ARG A 116 8.37 8.73 -6.06
CA ARG A 116 9.65 8.41 -5.41
C ARG A 116 10.08 9.50 -4.42
N MET A 117 9.96 10.77 -4.81
CA MET A 117 10.27 11.89 -3.93
C MET A 117 9.35 11.91 -2.72
N PHE A 118 8.05 11.66 -2.89
CA PHE A 118 7.10 11.53 -1.78
C PHE A 118 7.50 10.42 -0.81
N GLY A 119 7.82 9.22 -1.33
CA GLY A 119 8.26 8.10 -0.49
C GLY A 119 9.54 8.42 0.28
N LEU A 120 10.53 9.04 -0.38
CA LEU A 120 11.77 9.47 0.26
C LEU A 120 11.52 10.52 1.35
N SER A 121 10.67 11.52 1.07
CA SER A 121 10.30 12.55 2.05
C SER A 121 9.57 11.95 3.25
N ALA A 122 8.65 11.00 3.04
CA ALA A 122 7.95 10.31 4.12
C ALA A 122 8.93 9.53 5.02
N LEU A 123 9.93 8.87 4.43
CA LEU A 123 10.98 8.15 5.18
C LEU A 123 11.85 9.11 5.99
N ILE A 124 12.31 10.21 5.40
CA ILE A 124 13.13 11.22 6.09
C ILE A 124 12.34 11.83 7.27
N ILE A 125 11.09 12.23 7.06
CA ILE A 125 10.24 12.80 8.11
C ILE A 125 10.03 11.79 9.24
N SER A 126 9.75 10.53 8.90
CA SER A 126 9.55 9.46 9.89
C SER A 126 10.81 9.18 10.70
N PHE A 127 11.98 9.20 10.06
CA PHE A 127 13.26 9.00 10.72
C PHE A 127 13.62 10.15 11.66
N ILE A 128 13.42 11.40 11.21
CA ILE A 128 13.60 12.58 12.07
C ILE A 128 12.67 12.49 13.27
N LEU A 129 11.39 12.16 13.05
CA LEU A 129 10.42 12.06 14.12
C LEU A 129 10.78 10.94 15.12
N TRP A 130 11.27 9.80 14.62
CA TRP A 130 11.79 8.71 15.46
C TRP A 130 12.96 9.17 16.34
N ILE A 131 13.91 9.95 15.80
CA ILE A 131 15.01 10.52 16.59
C ILE A 131 14.47 11.45 17.67
N LEU A 132 13.55 12.36 17.31
CA LEU A 132 12.99 13.33 18.25
C LEU A 132 12.27 12.65 19.42
N ILE A 133 11.46 11.63 19.15
CA ILE A 133 10.72 10.87 20.17
C ILE A 133 11.68 10.15 21.13
N ASN A 134 12.71 9.50 20.59
CA ASN A 134 13.55 8.60 21.37
C ASN A 134 14.71 9.28 22.09
N TYR A 135 15.20 10.42 21.57
CA TYR A 135 16.40 11.08 22.10
C TYR A 135 16.19 12.51 22.59
N LEU A 136 15.22 13.26 22.05
CA LEU A 136 15.11 14.70 22.35
C LEU A 136 13.98 15.03 23.33
N PHE A 137 12.84 14.33 23.24
CA PHE A 137 11.72 14.63 24.11
C PHE A 137 11.94 14.06 25.50
N GLU A 138 11.97 14.92 26.52
CA GLU A 138 12.02 14.50 27.93
C GLU A 138 10.61 14.31 28.53
N ILE A 139 9.60 14.97 27.94
CA ILE A 139 8.23 14.96 28.42
C ILE A 139 7.49 13.71 27.91
N ASP A 140 7.05 12.85 28.84
CA ASP A 140 6.36 11.59 28.54
C ASP A 140 5.12 11.75 27.66
N LEU A 141 4.29 12.74 27.97
CA LEU A 141 3.06 13.01 27.21
C LEU A 141 3.37 13.40 25.75
N LEU A 142 4.47 14.13 25.53
CA LEU A 142 4.94 14.51 24.20
C LEU A 142 5.43 13.29 23.42
N LYS A 143 6.17 12.38 24.07
CA LYS A 143 6.60 11.10 23.46
C LYS A 143 5.41 10.26 23.01
N ILE A 144 4.39 10.10 23.87
CA ILE A 144 3.18 9.33 23.56
C ILE A 144 2.43 9.96 22.38
N PHE A 145 2.26 11.28 22.39
CA PHE A 145 1.57 12.00 21.33
C PHE A 145 2.28 11.84 19.97
N PHE A 146 3.59 12.10 19.91
CA PHE A 146 4.33 12.01 18.65
C PHE A 146 4.56 10.57 18.17
N SER A 147 4.72 9.60 19.06
CA SER A 147 4.79 8.17 18.68
C SER A 147 3.47 7.69 18.06
N THR A 148 2.34 8.12 18.61
CA THR A 148 1.01 7.85 18.03
C THR A 148 0.86 8.52 16.67
N ILE A 149 1.27 9.78 16.52
CA ILE A 149 1.25 10.47 15.22
C ILE A 149 2.11 9.74 14.18
N LEU A 150 3.32 9.29 14.56
CA LEU A 150 4.19 8.55 13.66
C LEU A 150 3.54 7.25 13.20
N LEU A 151 2.86 6.53 14.10
CA LEU A 151 2.14 5.31 13.76
C LEU A 151 0.94 5.57 12.83
N LEU A 152 0.14 6.60 13.10
CA LEU A 152 -0.98 7.00 12.22
C LEU A 152 -0.49 7.42 10.84
N PHE A 153 0.62 8.16 10.77
CA PHE A 153 1.28 8.51 9.51
C PHE A 153 1.75 7.27 8.76
N ALA A 154 2.32 6.29 9.46
CA ALA A 154 2.72 5.02 8.88
C ALA A 154 1.54 4.27 8.26
N TYR A 155 0.39 4.22 8.95
CA TYR A 155 -0.84 3.65 8.41
C TYR A 155 -1.35 4.39 7.17
N PHE A 156 -1.26 5.72 7.15
CA PHE A 156 -1.61 6.50 5.97
C PHE A 156 -0.70 6.19 4.77
N VAL A 157 0.62 6.15 4.97
CA VAL A 157 1.57 5.82 3.89
C VAL A 157 1.34 4.39 3.40
N TRP A 158 1.10 3.44 4.32
CA TRP A 158 0.74 2.07 3.97
C TRP A 158 -0.54 2.02 3.15
N TRP A 159 -1.59 2.72 3.60
CA TRP A 159 -2.88 2.79 2.93
C TRP A 159 -2.75 3.23 1.49
N VAL A 160 -2.00 4.30 1.22
CA VAL A 160 -1.82 4.83 -0.14
C VAL A 160 -0.91 3.94 -0.99
N SER A 161 0.10 3.30 -0.38
CA SER A 161 1.03 2.44 -1.10
C SER A 161 0.40 1.13 -1.58
N ASN A 162 -0.49 0.54 -0.78
CA ASN A 162 -1.02 -0.80 -1.02
C ASN A 162 -2.33 -0.87 -1.81
N VAL A 163 -2.89 0.27 -2.24
CA VAL A 163 -4.05 0.29 -3.13
C VAL A 163 -3.65 -0.26 -4.50
N ARG A 164 -3.93 -1.53 -4.76
CA ARG A 164 -3.74 -2.17 -6.08
C ARG A 164 -5.07 -2.30 -6.80
N ASN A 165 -5.19 -1.63 -7.95
CA ASN A 165 -6.39 -1.67 -8.80
C ASN A 165 -6.77 -3.08 -9.29
N LYS A 166 -5.84 -4.05 -9.27
CA LYS A 166 -6.11 -5.46 -9.60
C LYS A 166 -7.02 -6.17 -8.60
N ILE A 167 -7.01 -5.78 -7.33
CA ILE A 167 -7.89 -6.38 -6.32
C ILE A 167 -9.33 -5.90 -6.55
N LEU A 168 -9.54 -4.66 -7.01
CA LEU A 168 -10.86 -4.18 -7.44
C LEU A 168 -11.35 -4.83 -8.75
N SER A 169 -10.50 -4.92 -9.78
CA SER A 169 -10.97 -5.39 -11.11
C SER A 169 -11.38 -6.86 -11.11
N ASN A 170 -10.72 -7.70 -10.30
CA ASN A 170 -11.08 -9.11 -10.19
C ASN A 170 -12.36 -9.33 -9.36
N TYR A 171 -12.67 -8.43 -8.42
CA TYR A 171 -13.93 -8.48 -7.68
C TYR A 171 -15.13 -8.11 -8.55
N ILE A 172 -15.02 -7.09 -9.41
CA ILE A 172 -16.10 -6.71 -10.33
C ILE A 172 -16.36 -7.81 -11.36
N LYS A 173 -15.31 -8.39 -11.96
CA LYS A 173 -15.48 -9.52 -12.90
C LYS A 173 -16.09 -10.77 -12.25
N ASN A 174 -15.71 -11.08 -11.01
CA ASN A 174 -16.31 -12.21 -10.30
C ASN A 174 -17.74 -11.92 -9.84
N TYR A 175 -18.09 -10.68 -9.49
CA TYR A 175 -19.48 -10.33 -9.17
C TYR A 175 -20.37 -10.27 -10.41
N GLU A 176 -19.89 -9.77 -11.55
CA GLU A 176 -20.65 -9.85 -12.82
C GLU A 176 -20.89 -11.31 -13.26
N SER A 177 -19.93 -12.21 -13.01
CA SER A 177 -20.09 -13.65 -13.24
C SER A 177 -21.03 -14.35 -12.24
N ILE A 178 -21.33 -13.73 -11.09
CA ILE A 178 -22.17 -14.32 -10.03
C ILE A 178 -23.55 -13.66 -9.97
N MET A 179 -23.69 -12.39 -10.37
CA MET A 179 -24.96 -11.66 -10.48
C MET A 179 -25.56 -11.67 -11.89
N GLY A 180 -24.78 -12.04 -12.92
CA GLY A 180 -25.28 -12.35 -14.26
C GLY A 180 -25.90 -13.74 -14.28
N GLY A 181 -27.05 -13.88 -13.63
CA GLY A 181 -27.92 -15.04 -13.80
C GLY A 181 -28.38 -15.10 -15.25
N ASP A 182 -27.88 -16.11 -15.97
CA ASP A 182 -28.51 -16.63 -17.17
C ASP A 182 -29.99 -16.91 -16.90
N ALA A 183 -30.85 -16.18 -17.60
CA ALA A 183 -32.23 -16.54 -17.83
C ALA A 183 -32.48 -16.56 -19.35
N ASN A 184 -31.94 -17.61 -19.97
CA ASN A 184 -32.37 -18.29 -21.20
C ASN A 184 -32.79 -17.48 -22.45
N THR A 185 -32.12 -17.75 -23.57
CA THR A 185 -32.78 -18.51 -24.64
C THR A 185 -31.76 -19.23 -25.53
N SER A 186 -31.87 -20.55 -25.51
CA SER A 186 -31.16 -21.53 -26.32
C SER A 186 -31.84 -21.70 -27.68
N GLU A 187 -31.04 -21.74 -28.75
CA GLU A 187 -31.24 -22.42 -30.05
C GLU A 187 -30.00 -22.05 -30.91
N LEU A 188 -29.34 -22.87 -31.73
CA LEU A 188 -29.44 -24.27 -32.09
C LEU A 188 -28.16 -24.58 -32.92
N ASN A 189 -27.50 -25.69 -32.63
CA ASN A 189 -26.52 -26.45 -33.42
C ASN A 189 -26.06 -25.93 -34.79
N THR A 190 -24.74 -25.83 -34.99
CA THR A 190 -24.07 -26.71 -35.97
C THR A 190 -22.61 -26.94 -35.59
N ALA A 191 -22.32 -28.18 -35.19
CA ALA A 191 -20.99 -28.74 -35.24
C ALA A 191 -20.68 -29.15 -36.68
N GLU A 192 -19.55 -28.71 -37.22
CA GLU A 192 -18.82 -29.50 -38.21
C GLU A 192 -17.38 -29.69 -37.73
N ALA A 193 -16.92 -30.90 -37.95
CA ALA A 193 -15.80 -31.54 -37.32
C ALA A 193 -14.63 -31.65 -38.29
N LYS A 194 -13.43 -31.79 -37.71
CA LYS A 194 -12.23 -32.44 -38.24
C LYS A 194 -11.57 -31.80 -39.48
N ASP A 195 -10.31 -31.42 -39.30
CA ASP A 195 -9.29 -32.32 -39.84
C ASP A 195 -8.02 -32.38 -38.97
N LYS A 196 -7.45 -33.58 -38.93
CA LYS A 196 -6.25 -34.00 -38.21
C LYS A 196 -5.02 -33.78 -39.08
N GLN A 197 -3.90 -33.43 -38.46
CA GLN A 197 -2.53 -33.94 -38.68
C GLN A 197 -1.56 -32.98 -37.98
N GLU A 198 -0.44 -33.36 -37.36
CA GLU A 198 0.09 -34.59 -36.81
C GLU A 198 1.27 -34.14 -35.92
N SER A 199 1.58 -34.91 -34.89
CA SER A 199 2.74 -34.73 -34.02
C SER A 199 4.07 -34.73 -34.79
N ASN A 200 5.05 -33.94 -34.35
CA ASN A 200 6.42 -34.44 -34.13
C ASN A 200 7.23 -33.48 -33.24
N LEU A 201 7.24 -33.80 -31.95
CA LEU A 201 8.35 -33.51 -31.04
C LEU A 201 9.55 -34.36 -31.49
N ASN A 202 10.54 -33.75 -32.12
CA ASN A 202 11.87 -34.34 -32.26
C ASN A 202 12.90 -33.37 -31.66
N GLY A 203 13.25 -33.62 -30.40
CA GLY A 203 14.46 -33.10 -29.79
C GLY A 203 15.65 -33.82 -30.39
N ASN A 204 16.37 -33.15 -31.29
CA ASN A 204 17.63 -33.66 -31.82
C ASN A 204 18.79 -33.20 -30.93
N LEU A 205 19.40 -34.15 -30.23
CA LEU A 205 20.49 -33.97 -29.25
C LEU A 205 21.90 -34.01 -29.88
N GLU A 206 22.00 -33.98 -31.22
CA GLU A 206 23.28 -34.05 -31.92
C GLU A 206 24.03 -32.71 -32.04
N ASN A 207 23.46 -31.59 -31.59
CA ASN A 207 24.11 -30.27 -31.64
C ASN A 207 24.93 -29.88 -30.38
N PHE A 208 25.23 -30.82 -29.49
CA PHE A 208 26.13 -30.60 -28.34
C PHE A 208 27.40 -31.45 -28.44
N LYS A 209 28.25 -31.15 -29.43
CA LYS A 209 29.69 -31.45 -29.41
C LYS A 209 30.48 -30.32 -30.05
N THR A 210 31.01 -29.44 -29.20
CA THR A 210 32.30 -28.75 -29.33
C THR A 210 32.74 -28.32 -27.94
#